data_AF-A0A2S7XUN9-F1
#
_entry.id   AF-A0A2S7XUN9-F1
#
_cell.length_a   1.000
_cell.length_b   1.000
_cell.length_c   1.000
_cell.angle_alpha   90.00
_cell.angle_beta   90.00
_cell.angle_gamma   90.00
#
_symmetry.space_group_name_H-M   'P 1'
#
loop_
_entity.id
_entity.type
_entity.pdbx_description
1 polymer ?
#
loop_
_entity_poly.entity_id
_entity_poly.type
_entity_poly.pdbx_seq_one_letter_code
_entity_poly.pdbx_strand_id
1 'polypeptide(L)'
;MEFTVNHQALAYLIAAVLFILGLKGLTHPSTARRGNVYAMFGMLLAIAATLLGRDVQSYGFIIAGIAGGAVIGIIVALRIQMTAMPQLVAALHSFVGLAAVLVGIGTFLHKQEAGLLNAVLMGEISAGVVIGAITFTGSIIAFGKLQGLLSGAPVKFAGQHLLNAVLALATIALAVHFAMSGSLLALILMTLLALTLGITLIIPIGGADMPVIISMLNSYSGWAAAATGFTLHNDLLIIVGALVGCSGAILSFIMCKAMNRSIINVVFGGFGSDSGTGDNAGAQAAEKGVKSAAIEDAVYWMEDANRVIIVPGYGMAVAQAQHSLKELMELLEARGVEVKFAIHPVAGRMPGHMNVLLAEADIPYDRVLEMDEINPEFPSTDVVLVVGANDVVNPAAKEDKSSPIYGMPILEAGRARQVYFLKRSMRPGYSGVDNLLFYQDNTSLVFGDAKDTIDGMNSALKGSGH
;
A
#
# COMPACT_ATOMS: atom_id res chain seq x y z
N MET A 1 -10.41 44.45 -8.73
CA MET A 1 -9.39 43.93 -9.66
C MET A 1 -9.95 42.62 -10.21
N GLU A 2 -10.23 42.52 -11.50
CA GLU A 2 -10.81 41.29 -12.07
C GLU A 2 -9.78 40.15 -12.03
N PHE A 3 -10.21 38.95 -11.65
CA PHE A 3 -9.37 37.76 -11.70
C PHE A 3 -9.14 37.39 -13.16
N THR A 4 -7.92 37.62 -13.66
CA THR A 4 -7.57 37.34 -15.06
C THR A 4 -6.97 35.95 -15.22
N VAL A 5 -6.89 35.47 -16.46
CA VAL A 5 -6.25 34.18 -16.81
C VAL A 5 -4.80 34.11 -16.28
N ASN A 6 -4.07 35.22 -16.29
CA ASN A 6 -2.71 35.27 -15.75
C ASN A 6 -2.67 35.08 -14.23
N HIS A 7 -3.66 35.59 -13.49
CA HIS A 7 -3.77 35.37 -12.05
C HIS A 7 -4.07 33.90 -11.75
N GLN A 8 -4.95 33.27 -12.55
CA GLN A 8 -5.27 31.85 -12.44
C GLN A 8 -4.05 30.97 -12.73
N ALA A 9 -3.32 31.25 -13.81
CA ALA A 9 -2.10 30.53 -14.16
C ALA A 9 -1.01 30.67 -13.09
N LEU A 10 -0.84 31.87 -12.52
CA LEU A 10 0.10 32.09 -11.42
C LEU A 10 -0.32 31.33 -10.16
N ALA A 11 -1.62 31.33 -9.81
CA ALA A 11 -2.13 30.57 -8.68
C ALA A 11 -1.94 29.06 -8.86
N TYR A 12 -2.15 28.55 -10.07
CA TYR A 12 -1.86 27.16 -10.44
C TYR A 12 -0.37 26.82 -10.32
N LEU A 13 0.52 27.71 -10.78
CA LEU A 13 1.96 27.52 -10.62
C LEU A 13 2.36 27.47 -9.14
N ILE A 14 1.83 28.39 -8.32
CA ILE A 14 2.09 28.40 -6.87
C ILE A 14 1.55 27.11 -6.22
N ALA A 15 0.34 26.69 -6.56
CA ALA A 15 -0.25 25.43 -6.07
C ALA A 15 0.61 24.22 -6.45
N ALA A 16 1.11 24.15 -7.69
CA ALA A 16 2.01 23.10 -8.15
C ALA A 16 3.30 23.06 -7.34
N VAL A 17 3.93 24.21 -7.08
CA VAL A 17 5.12 24.32 -6.22
C VAL A 17 4.80 23.83 -4.79
N LEU A 18 3.65 24.20 -4.24
CA LEU A 18 3.21 23.75 -2.92
C LEU A 18 3.01 22.22 -2.86
N PHE A 19 2.47 21.59 -3.91
CA PHE A 19 2.39 20.13 -3.98
C PHE A 19 3.76 19.45 -4.04
N ILE A 20 4.71 20.01 -4.80
CA ILE A 20 6.10 19.50 -4.85
C ILE A 20 6.77 19.62 -3.49
N LEU A 21 6.66 20.78 -2.83
CA LEU A 21 7.17 20.98 -1.47
C LEU A 21 6.44 20.12 -0.45
N GLY A 22 5.16 19.83 -0.68
CA GLY A 22 4.36 18.92 0.11
C GLY A 22 4.93 17.51 0.10
N LEU A 23 5.12 16.94 -1.10
CA LEU A 23 5.74 15.62 -1.25
C LEU A 23 7.17 15.57 -0.70
N LYS A 24 7.98 16.59 -0.96
CA LYS A 24 9.34 16.69 -0.39
C LYS A 24 9.29 16.72 1.14
N GLY A 25 8.30 17.39 1.74
CA GLY A 25 8.14 17.42 3.19
C GLY A 25 7.78 16.04 3.77
N LEU A 26 7.06 15.22 3.01
CA LEU A 26 6.64 13.87 3.43
C LEU A 26 7.77 12.83 3.40
N THR A 27 8.95 13.13 2.82
CA THR A 27 10.07 12.18 2.79
C THR A 27 10.81 12.06 4.12
N HIS A 28 10.58 12.97 5.07
CA HIS A 28 11.19 12.91 6.41
C HIS A 28 10.15 13.15 7.51
N PRO A 29 10.17 12.36 8.61
CA PRO A 29 9.23 12.51 9.73
C PRO A 29 9.20 13.94 10.31
N SER A 30 10.36 14.56 10.47
CA SER A 30 10.49 15.92 11.03
C SER A 30 9.83 17.01 10.18
N THR A 31 9.70 16.79 8.86
CA THR A 31 9.07 17.74 7.94
C THR A 31 7.68 17.31 7.48
N ALA A 32 7.22 16.11 7.84
CA ALA A 32 5.98 15.52 7.34
C ALA A 32 4.75 16.39 7.59
N ARG A 33 4.60 16.92 8.81
CA ARG A 33 3.49 17.83 9.15
C ARG A 33 3.48 19.09 8.29
N ARG A 34 4.65 19.70 8.09
CA ARG A 34 4.81 20.90 7.24
C ARG A 34 4.53 20.58 5.77
N GLY A 35 4.98 19.42 5.29
CA GLY A 35 4.66 18.93 3.94
C GLY A 35 3.15 18.80 3.73
N ASN A 36 2.44 18.19 4.68
CA ASN A 36 0.98 18.08 4.61
C ASN A 36 0.29 19.45 4.58
N VAL A 37 0.74 20.41 5.39
CA VAL A 37 0.23 21.79 5.38
C VAL A 37 0.42 22.46 4.02
N TYR A 38 1.58 22.29 3.37
CA TYR A 38 1.78 22.82 2.01
C TYR A 38 0.81 22.21 1.00
N ALA A 39 0.58 20.89 1.05
CA ALA A 39 -0.38 20.22 0.17
C ALA A 39 -1.82 20.74 0.39
N MET A 40 -2.23 20.95 1.65
CA MET A 40 -3.55 21.53 1.97
C MET A 40 -3.72 22.94 1.40
N PHE A 41 -2.73 23.82 1.58
CA PHE A 41 -2.77 25.16 0.99
C PHE A 41 -2.72 25.14 -0.54
N GLY A 42 -1.94 24.23 -1.13
CA GLY A 42 -1.91 24.03 -2.57
C GLY A 42 -3.28 23.65 -3.13
N MET A 43 -3.97 22.71 -2.49
CA MET A 43 -5.33 22.30 -2.89
C MET A 43 -6.36 23.43 -2.71
N LEU A 44 -6.33 24.14 -1.57
CA LEU A 44 -7.22 25.27 -1.34
C LEU A 44 -7.02 26.37 -2.39
N LEU A 45 -5.77 26.71 -2.70
CA LEU A 45 -5.43 27.71 -3.72
C LEU A 45 -5.91 27.27 -5.11
N ALA A 46 -5.70 26.01 -5.47
CA ALA A 46 -6.14 25.44 -6.73
C ALA A 46 -7.66 25.57 -6.91
N ILE A 47 -8.43 25.10 -5.93
CA ILE A 47 -9.90 25.14 -5.97
C ILE A 47 -10.38 26.60 -6.04
N ALA A 48 -9.83 27.48 -5.20
CA ALA A 48 -10.20 28.89 -5.20
C ALA A 48 -9.90 29.56 -6.55
N ALA A 49 -8.73 29.30 -7.14
CA ALA A 49 -8.36 29.83 -8.44
C ALA A 49 -9.27 29.31 -9.57
N THR A 50 -9.67 28.05 -9.55
CA THR A 50 -10.62 27.50 -10.51
C THR A 50 -12.01 28.12 -10.37
N LEU A 51 -12.51 28.29 -9.14
CA LEU A 51 -13.83 28.88 -8.87
C LEU A 51 -13.93 30.37 -9.25
N LEU A 52 -12.82 31.10 -9.14
CA LEU A 52 -12.71 32.50 -9.57
C LEU A 52 -12.46 32.64 -11.08
N GLY A 53 -12.24 31.53 -11.78
CA GLY A 53 -12.05 31.48 -13.22
C GLY A 53 -13.33 31.89 -13.98
N ARG A 54 -13.13 32.48 -15.17
CA ARG A 54 -14.23 33.05 -15.97
C ARG A 54 -15.17 32.00 -16.60
N ASP A 55 -14.73 30.74 -16.67
CA ASP A 55 -15.50 29.65 -17.26
C ASP A 55 -16.57 29.07 -16.31
N VAL A 56 -16.51 29.42 -15.02
CA VAL A 56 -17.47 28.92 -14.02
C VAL A 56 -18.75 29.74 -14.08
N GLN A 57 -19.80 29.16 -14.66
CA GLN A 57 -21.11 29.82 -14.79
C GLN A 57 -22.14 29.39 -13.74
N SER A 58 -21.94 28.25 -13.07
CA SER A 58 -22.88 27.73 -12.07
C SER A 58 -22.16 27.27 -10.81
N TYR A 59 -22.33 28.02 -9.74
CA TYR A 59 -21.69 27.74 -8.45
C TYR A 59 -22.49 26.73 -7.61
N GLY A 60 -23.80 26.65 -7.78
CA GLY A 60 -24.68 25.83 -6.92
C GLY A 60 -24.32 24.35 -6.93
N PHE A 61 -24.23 23.74 -8.12
CA PHE A 61 -23.88 22.33 -8.25
C PHE A 61 -22.44 22.03 -7.82
N ILE A 62 -21.51 22.96 -8.10
CA ILE A 62 -20.09 22.79 -7.72
C ILE A 62 -19.94 22.80 -6.19
N ILE A 63 -20.53 23.79 -5.52
CA ILE A 63 -20.47 23.90 -4.06
C ILE A 63 -21.18 22.71 -3.40
N ALA A 64 -22.34 22.31 -3.91
CA ALA A 64 -23.06 21.13 -3.40
C ALA A 64 -22.22 19.85 -3.54
N GLY A 65 -21.54 19.65 -4.68
CA GLY A 65 -20.64 18.52 -4.89
C GLY A 65 -19.44 18.52 -3.95
N ILE A 66 -18.76 19.67 -3.81
CA ILE A 66 -17.63 19.84 -2.87
C ILE A 66 -18.08 19.59 -1.44
N ALA A 67 -19.20 20.18 -1.01
CA ALA A 67 -19.73 20.01 0.34
C ALA A 67 -20.13 18.57 0.63
N GLY A 68 -20.84 17.90 -0.29
CA GLY A 68 -21.22 16.50 -0.15
C GLY A 68 -20.01 15.57 -0.07
N GLY A 69 -19.04 15.75 -0.97
CA GLY A 69 -17.79 15.01 -0.95
C GLY A 69 -16.98 15.23 0.32
N ALA A 70 -16.88 16.49 0.79
CA ALA A 70 -16.18 16.83 2.03
C ALA A 70 -16.84 16.20 3.26
N VAL A 71 -18.17 16.23 3.36
CA VAL A 71 -18.90 15.61 4.48
C VAL A 71 -18.64 14.10 4.52
N ILE A 72 -18.78 13.42 3.38
CA ILE A 72 -18.52 11.97 3.30
C ILE A 72 -17.05 11.68 3.65
N GLY A 73 -16.12 12.43 3.08
CA GLY A 73 -14.69 12.28 3.30
C GLY A 73 -14.29 12.47 4.77
N ILE A 74 -14.80 13.51 5.43
CA ILE A 74 -14.55 13.79 6.85
C ILE A 74 -15.09 12.65 7.72
N ILE A 75 -16.31 12.19 7.47
CA ILE A 75 -16.92 11.10 8.26
C ILE A 75 -16.10 9.81 8.12
N VAL A 76 -15.68 9.47 6.89
CA VAL A 76 -14.87 8.27 6.64
C VAL A 76 -13.50 8.39 7.30
N ALA A 77 -12.82 9.53 7.13
CA ALA A 77 -11.49 9.77 7.69
C ALA A 77 -11.47 9.72 9.23
N LEU A 78 -12.52 10.21 9.90
CA LEU A 78 -12.62 10.20 11.36
C LEU A 78 -12.97 8.81 11.94
N ARG A 79 -13.47 7.87 11.12
CA ARG A 79 -13.95 6.56 11.60
C ARG A 79 -13.08 5.39 11.17
N ILE A 80 -12.19 5.57 10.21
CA ILE A 80 -11.36 4.47 9.68
C ILE A 80 -10.29 4.07 10.71
N GLN A 81 -10.09 2.77 10.88
CA GLN A 81 -8.99 2.23 11.68
C GLN A 81 -7.69 2.21 10.86
N MET A 82 -6.53 2.42 11.50
CA MET A 82 -5.24 2.48 10.79
C MET A 82 -4.89 1.17 10.07
N THR A 83 -5.33 0.02 10.57
CA THR A 83 -5.20 -1.28 9.89
C THR A 83 -5.99 -1.40 8.59
N ALA A 84 -7.01 -0.56 8.42
CA ALA A 84 -7.87 -0.51 7.25
C ALA A 84 -7.42 0.53 6.21
N MET A 85 -6.27 1.18 6.41
CA MET A 85 -5.71 2.14 5.46
C MET A 85 -5.49 1.58 4.04
N PRO A 86 -4.99 0.34 3.83
CA PRO A 86 -4.76 -0.17 2.48
C PRO A 86 -6.03 -0.17 1.61
N GLN A 87 -7.15 -0.66 2.14
CA GLN A 87 -8.41 -0.67 1.39
C GLN A 87 -9.00 0.72 1.22
N LEU A 88 -8.85 1.63 2.19
CA LEU A 88 -9.31 3.01 2.03
C LEU A 88 -8.56 3.69 0.88
N VAL A 89 -7.24 3.53 0.81
CA VAL A 89 -6.42 4.06 -0.29
C VAL A 89 -6.87 3.48 -1.63
N ALA A 90 -7.13 2.18 -1.71
CA ALA A 90 -7.71 1.57 -2.90
C ALA A 90 -9.06 2.22 -3.28
N ALA A 91 -9.97 2.40 -2.33
CA ALA A 91 -11.25 3.04 -2.59
C ALA A 91 -11.09 4.49 -3.10
N LEU A 92 -10.15 5.27 -2.56
CA LEU A 92 -9.90 6.64 -2.98
C LEU A 92 -9.43 6.74 -4.44
N HIS A 93 -8.55 5.84 -4.89
CA HIS A 93 -8.13 5.80 -6.31
C HIS A 93 -9.29 5.52 -7.25
N SER A 94 -10.31 4.76 -6.80
CA SER A 94 -11.49 4.51 -7.61
C SER A 94 -12.23 5.81 -7.93
N PHE A 95 -12.37 6.73 -6.97
CA PHE A 95 -13.02 8.02 -7.19
C PHE A 95 -12.24 8.90 -8.16
N VAL A 96 -10.89 8.87 -8.12
CA VAL A 96 -10.05 9.59 -9.10
C VAL A 96 -10.27 9.05 -10.51
N GLY A 97 -10.27 7.72 -10.67
CA GLY A 97 -10.51 7.08 -11.96
C GLY A 97 -11.90 7.39 -12.53
N LEU A 98 -12.93 7.32 -11.69
CA LEU A 98 -14.30 7.65 -12.09
C LEU A 98 -14.44 9.14 -12.46
N ALA A 99 -13.82 10.04 -11.69
CA ALA A 99 -13.81 11.46 -12.00
C ALA A 99 -13.17 11.73 -13.39
N ALA A 100 -12.04 11.10 -13.72
CA ALA A 100 -11.41 11.22 -15.03
C ALA A 100 -12.34 10.74 -16.17
N VAL A 101 -13.06 9.63 -15.98
CA VAL A 101 -14.05 9.13 -16.96
C VAL A 101 -15.18 10.14 -17.15
N LEU A 102 -15.77 10.64 -16.05
CA LEU A 102 -16.88 11.59 -16.10
C LEU A 102 -16.46 12.94 -16.72
N VAL A 103 -15.26 13.43 -16.39
CA VAL A 103 -14.71 14.66 -17.00
C VAL A 103 -14.43 14.46 -18.48
N GLY A 104 -13.88 13.31 -18.89
CA GLY A 104 -13.65 12.99 -20.30
C GLY A 104 -14.95 12.95 -21.12
N ILE A 105 -15.97 12.25 -20.63
CA ILE A 105 -17.29 12.19 -21.29
C ILE A 105 -17.95 13.57 -21.31
N GLY A 106 -17.96 14.29 -20.19
CA GLY A 106 -18.54 15.63 -20.11
C GLY A 106 -17.86 16.62 -21.05
N THR A 107 -16.53 16.56 -21.16
CA THR A 107 -15.76 17.41 -22.08
C THR A 107 -16.08 17.06 -23.54
N PHE A 108 -16.18 15.78 -23.87
CA PHE A 108 -16.57 15.35 -25.21
C PHE A 108 -17.94 15.92 -25.61
N LEU A 109 -18.96 15.73 -24.76
CA LEU A 109 -20.32 16.20 -25.05
C LEU A 109 -20.36 17.72 -25.24
N HIS A 110 -19.72 18.46 -24.32
CA HIS A 110 -19.67 19.92 -24.41
C HIS A 110 -18.95 20.43 -25.67
N LYS A 111 -17.79 19.83 -26.00
CA LYS A 111 -17.00 20.23 -27.18
C LYS A 111 -17.64 19.78 -28.49
N GLN A 112 -18.41 18.68 -28.48
CA GLN A 112 -19.21 18.22 -29.60
C GLN A 112 -20.31 19.21 -29.93
N GLU A 113 -21.09 19.64 -28.94
CA GLU A 113 -22.14 20.66 -29.11
C GLU A 113 -21.57 22.00 -29.60
N ALA A 114 -20.37 22.37 -29.12
CA ALA A 114 -19.69 23.58 -29.55
C ALA A 114 -19.02 23.47 -30.94
N GLY A 115 -18.99 22.30 -31.56
CA GLY A 115 -18.30 22.07 -32.84
C GLY A 115 -16.77 22.19 -32.76
N LEU A 116 -16.19 21.97 -31.58
CA LEU A 116 -14.75 22.17 -31.29
C LEU A 116 -13.97 20.84 -31.20
N LEU A 117 -14.52 19.76 -31.75
CA LEU A 117 -13.84 18.46 -31.77
C LEU A 117 -12.64 18.49 -32.70
N ASN A 118 -11.54 17.91 -32.25
CA ASN A 118 -10.35 17.67 -33.05
C ASN A 118 -9.68 16.36 -32.63
N ALA A 119 -8.85 15.80 -33.51
CA ALA A 119 -8.23 14.50 -33.29
C ALA A 119 -7.34 14.44 -32.03
N VAL A 120 -6.67 15.54 -31.70
CA VAL A 120 -5.79 15.63 -30.51
C VAL A 120 -6.63 15.55 -29.24
N LEU A 121 -7.67 16.38 -29.12
CA LEU A 121 -8.60 16.37 -27.99
C LEU A 121 -9.24 14.99 -27.80
N MET A 122 -9.65 14.33 -28.88
CA MET A 122 -10.25 13.00 -28.78
C MET A 122 -9.23 11.93 -28.34
N GLY A 123 -7.96 12.08 -28.73
CA GLY A 123 -6.87 11.25 -28.21
C GLY A 123 -6.63 11.47 -26.72
N GLU A 124 -6.62 12.72 -26.27
CA GLU A 124 -6.47 13.10 -24.85
C GLU A 124 -7.62 12.54 -24.00
N ILE A 125 -8.86 12.70 -24.46
CA ILE A 125 -10.05 12.13 -23.82
C ILE A 125 -9.96 10.61 -23.77
N SER A 126 -9.51 9.95 -24.85
CA SER A 126 -9.35 8.50 -24.88
C SER A 126 -8.37 8.02 -23.81
N ALA A 127 -7.20 8.67 -23.71
CA ALA A 127 -6.20 8.32 -22.72
C ALA A 127 -6.74 8.48 -21.29
N GLY A 128 -7.38 9.63 -20.98
CA GLY A 128 -7.95 9.89 -19.66
C GLY A 128 -9.05 8.90 -19.28
N VAL A 129 -9.98 8.63 -20.20
CA VAL A 129 -11.11 7.71 -19.97
C VAL A 129 -10.63 6.26 -19.83
N VAL A 130 -9.72 5.79 -20.67
CA VAL A 130 -9.22 4.40 -20.60
C VAL A 130 -8.45 4.16 -19.31
N ILE A 131 -7.48 5.04 -18.98
CA ILE A 131 -6.69 4.91 -17.76
C ILE A 131 -7.60 5.05 -16.53
N GLY A 132 -8.53 6.02 -16.55
CA GLY A 132 -9.48 6.25 -15.46
C GLY A 132 -10.43 5.07 -15.23
N ALA A 133 -10.97 4.47 -16.28
CA ALA A 133 -11.87 3.32 -16.21
C ALA A 133 -11.16 2.07 -15.65
N ILE A 134 -9.95 1.78 -16.14
CA ILE A 134 -9.12 0.68 -15.60
C ILE A 134 -8.82 0.92 -14.12
N THR A 135 -8.46 2.16 -13.77
CA THR A 135 -8.17 2.55 -12.37
C THR A 135 -9.39 2.37 -11.48
N PHE A 136 -10.57 2.79 -11.95
CA PHE A 136 -11.82 2.70 -11.19
C PHE A 136 -12.16 1.26 -10.82
N THR A 137 -12.32 0.38 -11.82
CA THR A 137 -12.73 -1.00 -11.55
C THR A 137 -11.62 -1.82 -10.93
N GLY A 138 -10.36 -1.62 -11.31
CA GLY A 138 -9.22 -2.28 -10.68
C GLY A 138 -9.13 -1.95 -9.18
N SER A 139 -9.37 -0.68 -8.83
CA SER A 139 -9.40 -0.23 -7.44
C SER A 139 -10.57 -0.79 -6.63
N ILE A 140 -11.75 -0.93 -7.25
CA ILE A 140 -12.90 -1.59 -6.61
C ILE A 140 -12.60 -3.06 -6.30
N ILE A 141 -11.98 -3.79 -7.22
CA ILE A 141 -11.59 -5.19 -6.97
C ILE A 141 -10.54 -5.26 -5.86
N ALA A 142 -9.53 -4.39 -5.88
CA ALA A 142 -8.51 -4.33 -4.83
C ALA A 142 -9.13 -4.02 -3.45
N PHE A 143 -10.03 -3.03 -3.38
CA PHE A 143 -10.81 -2.72 -2.17
C PHE A 143 -11.60 -3.94 -1.70
N GLY A 144 -12.37 -4.58 -2.59
CA GLY A 144 -13.20 -5.73 -2.26
C GLY A 144 -12.38 -6.90 -1.69
N LYS A 145 -11.19 -7.17 -2.24
CA LYS A 145 -10.29 -8.23 -1.74
C LYS A 145 -9.68 -7.90 -0.39
N LEU A 146 -9.28 -6.66 -0.15
CA LEU A 146 -8.67 -6.24 1.11
C LEU A 146 -9.69 -6.12 2.25
N GLN A 147 -10.92 -5.71 1.92
CA GLN A 147 -12.04 -5.65 2.86
C GLN A 147 -12.63 -7.03 3.17
N GLY A 148 -12.26 -8.08 2.43
CA GLY A 148 -12.82 -9.43 2.58
C GLY A 148 -14.23 -9.60 1.98
N LEU A 149 -14.70 -8.62 1.19
CA LEU A 149 -15.95 -8.72 0.42
C LEU A 149 -15.80 -9.65 -0.80
N LEU A 150 -14.57 -9.77 -1.32
CA LEU A 150 -14.16 -10.71 -2.35
C LEU A 150 -13.10 -11.65 -1.78
N SER A 151 -13.03 -12.88 -2.30
CA SER A 151 -11.96 -13.81 -1.93
C SER A 151 -10.58 -13.21 -2.21
N GLY A 152 -9.69 -13.28 -1.23
CA GLY A 152 -8.29 -12.91 -1.37
C GLY A 152 -7.50 -13.88 -2.26
N ALA A 153 -8.06 -15.05 -2.59
CA ALA A 153 -7.39 -16.00 -3.48
C ALA A 153 -7.30 -15.45 -4.93
N PRO A 154 -6.22 -15.78 -5.66
CA PRO A 154 -6.16 -15.58 -7.12
C PRO A 154 -7.31 -16.33 -7.81
N VAL A 155 -8.13 -15.62 -8.57
CA VAL A 155 -9.13 -16.26 -9.44
C VAL A 155 -8.57 -16.27 -10.86
N LYS A 156 -8.18 -17.46 -11.32
CA LYS A 156 -7.62 -17.68 -12.66
C LYS A 156 -8.57 -18.53 -13.49
N PHE A 157 -8.62 -18.27 -14.80
CA PHE A 157 -9.38 -19.08 -15.74
C PHE A 157 -8.61 -19.30 -17.05
N ALA A 158 -8.95 -20.37 -17.77
CA ALA A 158 -8.30 -20.72 -19.02
C ALA A 158 -8.53 -19.61 -20.08
N GLY A 159 -7.46 -19.20 -20.76
CA GLY A 159 -7.52 -18.16 -21.80
C GLY A 159 -7.54 -16.71 -21.28
N GLN A 160 -7.35 -16.47 -19.98
CA GLN A 160 -7.40 -15.13 -19.39
C GLN A 160 -6.41 -14.14 -20.03
N HIS A 161 -5.17 -14.55 -20.31
CA HIS A 161 -4.19 -13.66 -20.95
C HIS A 161 -4.62 -13.28 -22.37
N LEU A 162 -5.20 -14.22 -23.12
CA LEU A 162 -5.74 -13.96 -24.45
C LEU A 162 -6.92 -13.00 -24.38
N LEU A 163 -7.86 -13.21 -23.44
CA LEU A 163 -8.98 -12.30 -23.22
C LEU A 163 -8.48 -10.89 -22.90
N ASN A 164 -7.54 -10.75 -21.97
CA ASN A 164 -6.98 -9.46 -21.61
C ASN A 164 -6.30 -8.77 -22.80
N ALA A 165 -5.54 -9.52 -23.61
CA ALA A 165 -4.92 -8.99 -24.82
C ALA A 165 -5.96 -8.51 -25.85
N VAL A 166 -7.01 -9.31 -26.08
CA VAL A 166 -8.12 -8.94 -27.00
C VAL A 166 -8.84 -7.70 -26.50
N LEU A 167 -9.17 -7.62 -25.20
CA LEU A 167 -9.80 -6.44 -24.61
C LEU A 167 -8.92 -5.20 -24.75
N ALA A 168 -7.61 -5.30 -24.52
CA ALA A 168 -6.70 -4.18 -24.67
C ALA A 168 -6.60 -3.70 -26.12
N LEU A 169 -6.43 -4.63 -27.08
CA LEU A 169 -6.35 -4.30 -28.50
C LEU A 169 -7.67 -3.70 -29.02
N ALA A 170 -8.81 -4.25 -28.62
CA ALA A 170 -10.12 -3.71 -28.97
C ALA A 170 -10.34 -2.31 -28.38
N THR A 171 -9.89 -2.07 -27.14
CA THR A 171 -9.93 -0.74 -26.51
C THR A 171 -9.09 0.27 -27.29
N ILE A 172 -7.87 -0.10 -27.71
CA ILE A 172 -6.99 0.75 -28.53
C ILE A 172 -7.61 1.01 -29.91
N ALA A 173 -8.15 -0.01 -30.56
CA ALA A 173 -8.80 0.14 -31.87
C ALA A 173 -10.01 1.10 -31.78
N LEU A 174 -10.82 1.00 -30.73
CA LEU A 174 -11.92 1.92 -30.48
C LEU A 174 -11.43 3.34 -30.14
N ALA A 175 -10.32 3.49 -29.42
CA ALA A 175 -9.70 4.79 -29.14
C ALA A 175 -9.26 5.48 -30.45
N VAL A 176 -8.60 4.75 -31.34
CA VAL A 176 -8.22 5.26 -32.67
C VAL A 176 -9.46 5.60 -33.50
N HIS A 177 -10.46 4.73 -33.52
CA HIS A 177 -11.71 4.99 -34.24
C HIS A 177 -12.44 6.21 -33.68
N PHE A 178 -12.50 6.37 -32.37
CA PHE A 178 -13.05 7.56 -31.72
C PHE A 178 -12.27 8.82 -32.09
N ALA A 179 -10.94 8.78 -32.06
CA ALA A 179 -10.08 9.90 -32.46
C ALA A 179 -10.18 10.28 -33.95
N MET A 180 -10.70 9.41 -34.79
CA MET A 180 -10.95 9.71 -36.21
C MET A 180 -12.39 10.16 -36.48
N SER A 181 -13.36 9.70 -35.68
CA SER A 181 -14.79 9.83 -36.00
C SER A 181 -15.58 10.72 -35.06
N GLY A 182 -15.09 10.98 -33.84
CA GLY A 182 -15.89 11.62 -32.79
C GLY A 182 -17.14 10.84 -32.40
N SER A 183 -17.15 9.51 -32.61
CA SER A 183 -18.32 8.68 -32.35
C SER A 183 -18.56 8.48 -30.86
N LEU A 184 -19.69 8.98 -30.35
CA LEU A 184 -20.12 8.74 -28.96
C LEU A 184 -20.22 7.23 -28.66
N LEU A 185 -20.66 6.42 -29.64
CA LEU A 185 -20.73 4.97 -29.47
C LEU A 185 -19.34 4.37 -29.26
N ALA A 186 -18.34 4.83 -30.00
CA ALA A 186 -16.96 4.37 -29.83
C ALA A 186 -16.42 4.71 -28.43
N LEU A 187 -16.70 5.93 -27.93
CA LEU A 187 -16.35 6.35 -26.58
C LEU A 187 -16.99 5.46 -25.51
N ILE A 188 -18.29 5.17 -25.63
CA ILE A 188 -19.01 4.31 -24.68
C ILE A 188 -18.46 2.89 -24.70
N LEU A 189 -18.31 2.29 -25.88
CA LEU A 189 -17.80 0.92 -26.00
C LEU A 189 -16.36 0.81 -25.47
N MET A 190 -15.49 1.77 -25.81
CA MET A 190 -14.13 1.83 -25.29
C MET A 190 -14.11 1.91 -23.76
N THR A 191 -14.99 2.74 -23.17
CA THR A 191 -15.13 2.87 -21.72
C THR A 191 -15.54 1.55 -21.09
N LEU A 192 -16.55 0.87 -21.64
CA LEU A 192 -17.02 -0.43 -21.14
C LEU A 192 -15.94 -1.52 -21.22
N LEU A 193 -15.16 -1.55 -22.31
CA LEU A 193 -14.03 -2.48 -22.44
C LEU A 193 -12.93 -2.17 -21.43
N ALA A 194 -12.60 -0.89 -21.22
CA ALA A 194 -11.60 -0.47 -20.24
C ALA A 194 -12.03 -0.78 -18.79
N LEU A 195 -13.32 -0.58 -18.45
CA LEU A 195 -13.90 -1.00 -17.17
C LEU A 195 -13.76 -2.52 -16.98
N THR A 196 -14.09 -3.30 -18.01
CA THR A 196 -13.96 -4.77 -17.99
C THR A 196 -12.49 -5.19 -17.82
N LEU A 197 -11.58 -4.54 -18.55
CA LEU A 197 -10.16 -4.81 -18.49
C LEU A 197 -9.58 -4.54 -17.09
N GLY A 198 -10.00 -3.46 -16.42
CA GLY A 198 -9.60 -3.22 -15.02
C GLY A 198 -10.03 -4.33 -14.07
N ILE A 199 -11.21 -4.92 -14.28
CA ILE A 199 -11.66 -6.10 -13.51
C ILE A 199 -10.77 -7.31 -13.80
N THR A 200 -10.60 -7.68 -15.07
CA THR A 200 -9.92 -8.92 -15.47
C THR A 200 -8.41 -8.88 -15.26
N LEU A 201 -7.81 -7.69 -15.14
CA LEU A 201 -6.40 -7.51 -14.75
C LEU A 201 -6.16 -7.73 -13.25
N ILE A 202 -7.09 -7.31 -12.37
CA ILE A 202 -6.85 -7.35 -10.91
C ILE A 202 -7.41 -8.63 -10.24
N ILE A 203 -8.48 -9.22 -10.79
CA ILE A 203 -9.05 -10.49 -10.30
C ILE A 203 -8.02 -11.64 -10.10
N PRO A 204 -7.03 -11.89 -10.99
CA PRO A 204 -6.09 -12.99 -10.83
C PRO A 204 -5.01 -12.72 -9.78
N ILE A 205 -4.96 -11.52 -9.21
CA ILE A 205 -3.89 -11.11 -8.30
C ILE A 205 -4.29 -11.48 -6.87
N GLY A 206 -3.39 -12.12 -6.14
CA GLY A 206 -3.64 -12.56 -4.75
C GLY A 206 -3.71 -11.39 -3.77
N GLY A 207 -4.42 -11.58 -2.67
CA GLY A 207 -4.65 -10.56 -1.63
C GLY A 207 -3.39 -9.98 -0.99
N ALA A 208 -2.25 -10.69 -1.10
CA ALA A 208 -0.98 -10.24 -0.55
C ALA A 208 -0.03 -9.63 -1.58
N ASP A 209 -0.34 -9.72 -2.89
CA ASP A 209 0.25 -8.86 -3.93
C ASP A 209 -0.51 -7.53 -4.09
N MET A 210 -1.70 -7.40 -3.48
CA MET A 210 -2.51 -6.18 -3.48
C MET A 210 -1.76 -4.89 -3.12
N PRO A 211 -0.78 -4.87 -2.19
CA PRO A 211 -0.07 -3.64 -1.87
C PRO A 211 0.66 -3.04 -3.09
N VAL A 212 1.28 -3.89 -3.92
CA VAL A 212 1.93 -3.47 -5.17
C VAL A 212 0.89 -2.95 -6.16
N ILE A 213 -0.26 -3.61 -6.24
CA ILE A 213 -1.35 -3.21 -7.13
C ILE A 213 -1.96 -1.87 -6.73
N ILE A 214 -2.13 -1.62 -5.44
CA ILE A 214 -2.59 -0.30 -4.96
C ILE A 214 -1.62 0.79 -5.38
N SER A 215 -0.31 0.54 -5.25
CA SER A 215 0.73 1.49 -5.69
C SER A 215 0.72 1.69 -7.22
N MET A 216 0.49 0.63 -7.99
CA MET A 216 0.35 0.73 -9.45
C MET A 216 -0.90 1.51 -9.85
N LEU A 217 -2.04 1.25 -9.20
CA LEU A 217 -3.29 1.98 -9.43
C LEU A 217 -3.19 3.45 -9.00
N ASN A 218 -2.39 3.76 -7.96
CA ASN A 218 -2.02 5.14 -7.63
C ASN A 218 -1.30 5.82 -8.80
N SER A 219 -0.34 5.12 -9.42
CA SER A 219 0.34 5.64 -10.62
C SER A 219 -0.66 5.92 -11.75
N TYR A 220 -1.57 4.99 -12.03
CA TYR A 220 -2.59 5.16 -13.06
C TYR A 220 -3.53 6.33 -12.76
N SER A 221 -3.89 6.55 -11.49
CA SER A 221 -4.68 7.70 -11.07
C SER A 221 -3.98 9.04 -11.39
N GLY A 222 -2.66 9.11 -11.20
CA GLY A 222 -1.84 10.26 -11.58
C GLY A 222 -1.80 10.49 -13.09
N TRP A 223 -1.60 9.42 -13.89
CA TRP A 223 -1.61 9.52 -15.35
C TRP A 223 -2.98 9.89 -15.91
N ALA A 224 -4.07 9.39 -15.31
CA ALA A 224 -5.44 9.80 -15.67
C ALA A 224 -5.67 11.28 -15.37
N ALA A 225 -5.18 11.79 -14.23
CA ALA A 225 -5.23 13.21 -13.90
C ALA A 225 -4.42 14.06 -14.89
N ALA A 226 -3.23 13.59 -15.30
CA ALA A 226 -2.40 14.30 -16.28
C ALA A 226 -3.08 14.34 -17.67
N ALA A 227 -3.67 13.23 -18.12
CA ALA A 227 -4.44 13.17 -19.37
C ALA A 227 -5.67 14.09 -19.34
N THR A 228 -6.35 14.16 -18.19
CA THR A 228 -7.42 15.13 -17.95
C THR A 228 -6.89 16.57 -17.99
N GLY A 229 -5.69 16.81 -17.47
CA GLY A 229 -5.01 18.09 -17.56
C GLY A 229 -4.75 18.53 -19.00
N PHE A 230 -4.29 17.62 -19.87
CA PHE A 230 -4.15 17.92 -21.30
C PHE A 230 -5.51 18.25 -21.95
N THR A 231 -6.51 17.40 -21.69
CA THR A 231 -7.89 17.57 -22.19
C THR A 231 -8.49 18.93 -21.84
N LEU A 232 -8.18 19.44 -20.64
CA LEU A 232 -8.69 20.72 -20.13
C LEU A 232 -7.71 21.89 -20.32
N HIS A 233 -6.54 21.67 -20.92
CA HIS A 233 -5.44 22.62 -20.99
C HIS A 233 -5.10 23.24 -19.61
N ASN A 234 -5.00 22.39 -18.58
CA ASN A 234 -4.76 22.78 -17.20
C ASN A 234 -3.39 22.28 -16.72
N ASP A 235 -2.42 23.19 -16.69
CA ASP A 235 -1.03 22.90 -16.29
C ASP A 235 -0.91 22.32 -14.88
N LEU A 236 -1.76 22.75 -13.94
CA LEU A 236 -1.72 22.23 -12.58
C LEU A 236 -2.04 20.73 -12.56
N LEU A 237 -3.08 20.30 -13.28
CA LEU A 237 -3.45 18.88 -13.37
C LEU A 237 -2.37 18.06 -14.07
N ILE A 238 -1.71 18.62 -15.10
CA ILE A 238 -0.58 17.97 -15.78
C ILE A 238 0.58 17.77 -14.80
N ILE A 239 0.99 18.82 -14.10
CA ILE A 239 2.14 18.77 -13.18
C ILE A 239 1.86 17.82 -12.01
N VAL A 240 0.71 17.97 -11.34
CA VAL A 240 0.36 17.13 -10.18
C VAL A 240 0.11 15.69 -10.60
N GLY A 241 -0.58 15.48 -11.73
CA GLY A 241 -0.82 14.14 -12.28
C GLY A 241 0.47 13.41 -12.61
N ALA A 242 1.42 14.06 -13.30
CA ALA A 242 2.72 13.47 -13.60
C ALA A 242 3.53 13.17 -12.33
N LEU A 243 3.48 14.07 -11.33
CA LEU A 243 4.17 13.90 -10.06
C LEU A 243 3.66 12.67 -9.28
N VAL A 244 2.34 12.52 -9.17
CA VAL A 244 1.69 11.36 -8.53
C VAL A 244 1.93 10.08 -9.35
N GLY A 245 1.81 10.18 -10.69
CA GLY A 245 2.03 9.08 -11.62
C GLY A 245 3.43 8.48 -11.50
N CYS A 246 4.46 9.33 -11.54
CA CYS A 246 5.85 8.92 -11.36
C CYS A 246 6.12 8.37 -9.95
N SER A 247 5.60 9.02 -8.90
CA SER A 247 5.76 8.57 -7.52
C SER A 247 5.21 7.15 -7.30
N GLY A 248 3.99 6.88 -7.78
CA GLY A 248 3.38 5.56 -7.70
C GLY A 248 4.16 4.50 -8.50
N ALA A 249 4.70 4.86 -9.67
CA ALA A 249 5.50 3.93 -10.47
C ALA A 249 6.82 3.56 -9.76
N ILE A 250 7.53 4.55 -9.20
CA ILE A 250 8.77 4.36 -8.44
C ILE A 250 8.50 3.51 -7.20
N LEU A 251 7.44 3.81 -6.45
CA LEU A 251 7.07 3.05 -5.25
C LEU A 251 6.77 1.58 -5.61
N SER A 252 6.01 1.35 -6.67
CA SER A 252 5.70 -0.01 -7.16
C SER A 252 6.97 -0.78 -7.52
N PHE A 253 7.94 -0.12 -8.16
CA PHE A 253 9.23 -0.72 -8.48
C PHE A 253 10.03 -1.07 -7.22
N ILE A 254 10.11 -0.17 -6.25
CA ILE A 254 10.82 -0.40 -4.98
C ILE A 254 10.19 -1.58 -4.22
N MET A 255 8.86 -1.64 -4.15
CA MET A 255 8.16 -2.76 -3.52
C MET A 255 8.45 -4.08 -4.21
N CYS A 256 8.35 -4.13 -5.55
CA CYS A 256 8.70 -5.32 -6.34
C CYS A 256 10.14 -5.78 -6.08
N LYS A 257 11.09 -4.84 -6.08
CA LYS A 257 12.50 -5.12 -5.79
C LYS A 257 12.70 -5.66 -4.37
N ALA A 258 12.02 -5.07 -3.39
CA ALA A 258 12.08 -5.53 -1.99
C ALA A 258 11.47 -6.92 -1.80
N MET A 259 10.52 -7.33 -2.64
CA MET A 259 9.98 -8.70 -2.69
C MET A 259 10.79 -9.64 -3.58
N ASN A 260 11.90 -9.18 -4.18
CA ASN A 260 12.65 -9.84 -5.25
C ASN A 260 11.77 -10.43 -6.36
N ARG A 261 10.78 -9.66 -6.81
CA ARG A 261 9.88 -10.01 -7.91
C ARG A 261 9.92 -8.93 -8.98
N SER A 262 9.81 -9.34 -10.25
CA SER A 262 9.61 -8.38 -11.33
C SER A 262 8.16 -7.88 -11.33
N ILE A 263 7.95 -6.63 -11.74
CA ILE A 263 6.60 -6.06 -11.85
C ILE A 263 5.70 -6.87 -12.81
N ILE A 264 6.30 -7.44 -13.87
CA ILE A 264 5.63 -8.33 -14.82
C ILE A 264 5.13 -9.60 -14.11
N ASN A 265 5.95 -10.19 -13.24
CA ASN A 265 5.58 -11.39 -12.49
C ASN A 265 4.51 -11.11 -11.42
N VAL A 266 4.35 -9.88 -10.95
CA VAL A 266 3.27 -9.51 -10.01
C VAL A 266 1.95 -9.28 -10.75
N VAL A 267 2.00 -8.58 -11.89
CA VAL A 267 0.80 -8.24 -12.68
C VAL A 267 0.26 -9.45 -13.46
N PHE A 268 1.15 -10.31 -13.97
CA PHE A 268 0.78 -11.45 -14.82
C PHE A 268 1.00 -12.82 -14.16
N GLY A 269 1.75 -12.89 -13.05
CA GLY A 269 2.04 -14.12 -12.33
C GLY A 269 1.24 -14.25 -11.04
N GLY A 270 0.12 -14.95 -11.09
CA GLY A 270 -0.61 -15.30 -9.87
C GLY A 270 0.08 -16.45 -9.12
N PHE A 271 0.36 -16.29 -7.83
CA PHE A 271 0.65 -17.43 -6.94
C PHE A 271 -0.59 -17.72 -6.11
N GLY A 272 -1.13 -18.94 -6.26
CA GLY A 272 -2.19 -19.46 -5.40
C GLY A 272 -1.59 -20.42 -4.39
N SER A 273 -1.97 -20.28 -3.12
CA SER A 273 -1.74 -21.29 -2.09
C SER A 273 -3.08 -21.76 -1.53
N ASP A 274 -3.21 -23.08 -1.39
CA ASP A 274 -4.32 -23.73 -0.71
C ASP A 274 -4.24 -23.44 0.79
N SER A 275 -5.38 -23.08 1.39
CA SER A 275 -5.51 -22.82 2.82
C SER A 275 -6.37 -23.90 3.48
N GLY A 276 -5.71 -24.85 4.14
CA GLY A 276 -6.36 -25.88 4.96
C GLY A 276 -6.39 -25.49 6.45
N THR A 277 -7.57 -25.65 7.08
CA THR A 277 -7.81 -25.57 8.53
C THR A 277 -7.26 -26.83 9.22
N GLY A 278 -6.40 -26.77 10.23
CA GLY A 278 -6.72 -26.40 11.62
C GLY A 278 -6.47 -27.61 12.52
N ASP A 279 -5.27 -27.73 13.09
CA ASP A 279 -4.90 -28.76 14.08
C ASP A 279 -3.85 -28.23 15.05
N ASN A 280 -3.70 -28.93 16.18
CA ASN A 280 -2.98 -28.51 17.38
C ASN A 280 -1.49 -28.19 17.12
N ALA A 281 -1.14 -26.90 17.13
CA ALA A 281 0.13 -26.38 16.60
C ALA A 281 1.39 -26.89 17.31
N GLY A 282 1.32 -27.12 18.63
CA GLY A 282 2.46 -27.62 19.42
C GLY A 282 2.82 -29.06 19.09
N ALA A 283 1.84 -29.91 18.78
CA ALA A 283 2.08 -31.29 18.37
C ALA A 283 2.73 -31.38 16.98
N GLN A 284 2.29 -30.54 16.04
CA GLN A 284 2.89 -30.46 14.69
C GLN A 284 4.32 -29.92 14.71
N ALA A 285 4.64 -29.01 15.63
CA ALA A 285 6.00 -28.51 15.80
C ALA A 285 6.95 -29.60 16.29
N ALA A 286 6.52 -30.39 17.29
CA ALA A 286 7.30 -31.50 17.83
C ALA A 286 7.55 -32.61 16.80
N GLU A 287 6.56 -32.96 15.97
CA GLU A 287 6.72 -33.92 14.87
C GLU A 287 7.73 -33.46 13.81
N LYS A 288 7.86 -32.14 13.62
CA LYS A 288 8.81 -31.53 12.69
C LYS A 288 10.16 -31.17 13.33
N GLY A 289 10.38 -31.49 14.60
CA GLY A 289 11.63 -31.17 15.31
C GLY A 289 11.84 -29.68 15.61
N VAL A 290 10.76 -28.89 15.65
CA VAL A 290 10.80 -27.45 15.95
C VAL A 290 10.71 -27.22 17.46
N LYS A 291 11.57 -26.36 18.00
CA LYS A 291 11.59 -26.03 19.43
C LYS A 291 10.44 -25.07 19.77
N SER A 292 9.71 -25.35 20.84
CA SER A 292 8.71 -24.44 21.42
C SER A 292 9.14 -23.99 22.81
N ALA A 293 8.88 -22.73 23.14
CA ALA A 293 9.18 -22.15 24.45
C ALA A 293 7.92 -21.56 25.08
N ALA A 294 7.91 -21.49 26.41
CA ALA A 294 6.89 -20.77 27.15
C ALA A 294 7.16 -19.26 27.14
N ILE A 295 6.19 -18.46 27.58
CA ILE A 295 6.33 -17.00 27.68
C ILE A 295 7.44 -16.64 28.67
N GLU A 296 7.49 -17.37 29.78
CA GLU A 296 8.43 -17.17 30.88
C GLU A 296 9.88 -17.38 30.42
N ASP A 297 10.13 -18.36 29.55
CA ASP A 297 11.46 -18.61 29.00
C ASP A 297 11.94 -17.44 28.13
N ALA A 298 11.05 -16.91 27.28
CA ALA A 298 11.38 -15.76 26.43
C ALA A 298 11.65 -14.51 27.28
N VAL A 299 10.85 -14.28 28.32
CA VAL A 299 11.01 -13.16 29.25
C VAL A 299 12.33 -13.25 30.00
N TYR A 300 12.68 -14.43 30.52
CA TYR A 300 13.94 -14.65 31.23
C TYR A 300 15.15 -14.26 30.38
N TRP A 301 15.18 -14.68 29.11
CA TRP A 301 16.27 -14.33 28.19
C TRP A 301 16.28 -12.84 27.82
N MET A 302 15.11 -12.21 27.68
CA MET A 302 15.02 -10.78 27.37
C MET A 302 15.38 -9.89 28.57
N GLU A 303 15.11 -10.34 29.80
CA GLU A 303 15.44 -9.61 31.03
C GLU A 303 16.96 -9.60 31.30
N ASP A 304 17.68 -10.67 30.96
CA ASP A 304 19.14 -10.77 31.09
C ASP A 304 19.91 -10.25 29.84
N ALA A 305 19.20 -9.83 28.79
CA ALA A 305 19.80 -9.36 27.55
C ALA A 305 20.39 -7.95 27.70
N ASN A 306 21.51 -7.67 27.01
CA ASN A 306 21.96 -6.28 26.83
C ASN A 306 21.22 -5.63 25.65
N ARG A 307 20.89 -6.41 24.62
CA ARG A 307 20.21 -5.93 23.42
C ARG A 307 19.11 -6.86 22.93
N VAL A 308 17.93 -6.29 22.71
CA VAL A 308 16.76 -6.95 22.13
C VAL A 308 16.34 -6.27 20.83
N ILE A 309 16.24 -7.03 19.75
CA ILE A 309 15.68 -6.53 18.48
C ILE A 309 14.29 -7.15 18.27
N ILE A 310 13.29 -6.29 18.12
CA ILE A 310 11.91 -6.71 17.82
C ILE A 310 11.68 -6.61 16.31
N VAL A 311 11.24 -7.70 15.70
CA VAL A 311 10.88 -7.77 14.27
C VAL A 311 9.36 -7.85 14.13
N PRO A 312 8.65 -6.72 13.97
CA PRO A 312 7.20 -6.73 13.79
C PRO A 312 6.80 -7.19 12.39
N GLY A 313 5.70 -7.93 12.32
CA GLY A 313 5.10 -8.37 11.06
C GLY A 313 3.58 -8.23 11.03
N TYR A 314 2.96 -8.74 9.97
CA TYR A 314 1.52 -8.59 9.78
C TYR A 314 0.68 -9.24 10.89
N GLY A 315 1.17 -10.31 11.53
CA GLY A 315 0.49 -10.91 12.68
C GLY A 315 0.31 -9.96 13.87
N MET A 316 1.28 -9.07 14.13
CA MET A 316 1.16 -8.00 15.13
C MET A 316 0.01 -7.04 14.78
N ALA A 317 -0.08 -6.63 13.51
CA ALA A 317 -1.13 -5.72 13.03
C ALA A 317 -2.53 -6.33 13.16
N VAL A 318 -2.69 -7.61 12.81
CA VAL A 318 -3.97 -8.33 12.93
C VAL A 318 -4.40 -8.45 14.39
N ALA A 319 -3.45 -8.70 15.30
CA ALA A 319 -3.72 -8.82 16.74
C ALA A 319 -3.89 -7.47 17.46
N GLN A 320 -3.59 -6.35 16.81
CA GLN A 320 -3.55 -5.03 17.45
C GLN A 320 -2.58 -4.97 18.65
N ALA A 321 -1.41 -5.61 18.49
CA ALA A 321 -0.43 -5.78 19.56
C ALA A 321 0.59 -4.62 19.68
N GLN A 322 0.48 -3.55 18.88
CA GLN A 322 1.45 -2.46 18.84
C GLN A 322 1.59 -1.72 20.18
N HIS A 323 0.50 -1.54 20.93
CA HIS A 323 0.54 -0.90 22.26
C HIS A 323 1.15 -1.81 23.32
N SER A 324 0.83 -3.11 23.28
CA SER A 324 1.43 -4.12 24.15
C SER A 324 2.95 -4.22 23.91
N LEU A 325 3.39 -4.09 22.65
CA LEU A 325 4.81 -4.04 22.29
C LEU A 325 5.52 -2.80 22.80
N LYS A 326 4.86 -1.63 22.79
CA LYS A 326 5.42 -0.43 23.40
C LYS A 326 5.64 -0.64 24.90
N GLU A 327 4.64 -1.19 25.59
CA GLU A 327 4.78 -1.49 27.01
C GLU A 327 5.91 -2.50 27.27
N LEU A 328 6.05 -3.52 26.43
CA LEU A 328 7.18 -4.47 26.50
C LEU A 328 8.52 -3.75 26.38
N MET A 329 8.65 -2.86 25.38
CA MET A 329 9.85 -2.04 25.17
C MET A 329 10.17 -1.21 26.42
N GLU A 330 9.19 -0.48 26.96
CA GLU A 330 9.37 0.38 28.13
C GLU A 330 9.79 -0.42 29.37
N LEU A 331 9.22 -1.61 29.59
CA LEU A 331 9.58 -2.50 30.70
C LEU A 331 11.00 -3.05 30.60
N LEU A 332 11.47 -3.34 29.38
CA LEU A 332 12.83 -3.79 29.11
C LEU A 332 13.84 -2.63 29.23
N GLU A 333 13.53 -1.47 28.66
CA GLU A 333 14.39 -0.27 28.78
C GLU A 333 14.54 0.19 30.24
N ALA A 334 13.49 0.06 31.06
CA ALA A 334 13.55 0.33 32.50
C ALA A 334 14.55 -0.57 33.25
N ARG A 335 14.92 -1.72 32.66
CA ARG A 335 15.93 -2.66 33.18
C ARG A 335 17.32 -2.46 32.57
N GLY A 336 17.49 -1.44 31.71
CA GLY A 336 18.75 -1.15 31.04
C GLY A 336 18.99 -1.94 29.77
N VAL A 337 17.98 -2.66 29.25
CA VAL A 337 18.07 -3.39 27.98
C VAL A 337 17.92 -2.42 26.81
N GLU A 338 18.82 -2.47 25.83
CA GLU A 338 18.69 -1.71 24.58
C GLU A 338 17.66 -2.37 23.66
N VAL A 339 16.54 -1.71 23.41
CA VAL A 339 15.47 -2.24 22.52
C VAL A 339 15.43 -1.47 21.20
N LYS A 340 15.45 -2.20 20.09
CA LYS A 340 15.31 -1.65 18.73
C LYS A 340 14.24 -2.40 17.94
N PHE A 341 13.57 -1.72 17.03
CA PHE A 341 12.62 -2.29 16.09
C PHE A 341 13.24 -2.37 14.70
N ALA A 342 13.24 -3.57 14.12
CA ALA A 342 13.78 -3.84 12.79
C ALA A 342 12.65 -3.96 11.76
N ILE A 343 12.57 -3.00 10.85
CA ILE A 343 11.48 -2.94 9.86
C ILE A 343 11.96 -3.48 8.52
N HIS A 344 11.25 -4.51 8.05
CA HIS A 344 11.40 -4.97 6.67
C HIS A 344 10.53 -4.12 5.73
N PRO A 345 11.03 -3.65 4.56
CA PRO A 345 10.29 -2.74 3.67
C PRO A 345 8.91 -3.23 3.21
N VAL A 346 8.70 -4.56 3.19
CA VAL A 346 7.44 -5.21 2.77
C VAL A 346 6.72 -5.90 3.93
N ALA A 347 7.07 -5.60 5.18
CA ALA A 347 6.32 -6.09 6.33
C ALA A 347 4.91 -5.47 6.35
N GLY A 348 3.88 -6.33 6.32
CA GLY A 348 2.48 -5.90 6.41
C GLY A 348 1.72 -5.99 5.07
N ARG A 349 0.74 -5.09 4.89
CA ARG A 349 -0.14 -5.01 3.70
C ARG A 349 -0.11 -3.67 2.97
N MET A 350 0.83 -2.80 3.31
CA MET A 350 1.11 -1.58 2.56
C MET A 350 2.55 -1.15 2.84
N PRO A 351 3.20 -0.38 1.95
CA PRO A 351 4.48 0.25 2.27
C PRO A 351 4.37 1.07 3.54
N GLY A 352 5.35 0.89 4.44
CA GLY A 352 5.38 1.60 5.72
C GLY A 352 4.28 1.21 6.72
N HIS A 353 3.57 0.08 6.50
CA HIS A 353 2.49 -0.35 7.39
C HIS A 353 2.96 -0.45 8.85
N MET A 354 4.11 -1.09 9.10
CA MET A 354 4.64 -1.23 10.46
C MET A 354 5.04 0.13 11.03
N ASN A 355 5.70 1.00 10.26
CA ASN A 355 6.10 2.33 10.73
C ASN A 355 4.89 3.14 11.22
N VAL A 356 3.76 3.08 10.51
CA VAL A 356 2.53 3.79 10.89
C VAL A 356 1.94 3.23 12.19
N LEU A 357 1.89 1.91 12.37
CA LEU A 357 1.35 1.30 13.60
C LEU A 357 2.25 1.53 14.82
N LEU A 358 3.57 1.49 14.65
CA LEU A 358 4.50 1.80 15.74
C LEU A 358 4.44 3.29 16.11
N ALA A 359 4.26 4.17 15.12
CA ALA A 359 4.04 5.60 15.38
C ALA A 359 2.68 5.86 16.07
N GLU A 360 1.62 5.10 15.74
CA GLU A 360 0.34 5.14 16.44
C GLU A 360 0.46 4.70 17.90
N ALA A 361 1.30 3.68 18.16
CA ALA A 361 1.64 3.29 19.52
C ALA A 361 2.50 4.33 20.25
N ASP A 362 3.02 5.35 19.56
CA ASP A 362 3.93 6.37 20.10
C ASP A 362 5.27 5.75 20.54
N ILE A 363 5.82 4.89 19.67
CA ILE A 363 7.19 4.38 19.78
C ILE A 363 8.16 5.39 19.15
N PRO A 364 9.27 5.76 19.83
CA PRO A 364 10.22 6.73 19.30
C PRO A 364 10.86 6.30 17.98
N TYR A 365 10.93 7.22 17.01
CA TYR A 365 11.46 6.92 15.67
C TYR A 365 12.95 6.52 15.66
N ASP A 366 13.74 6.95 16.63
CA ASP A 366 15.15 6.57 16.78
C ASP A 366 15.32 5.09 17.17
N ARG A 367 14.25 4.45 17.67
CA ARG A 367 14.21 3.01 17.91
C ARG A 367 13.80 2.21 16.69
N VAL A 368 13.23 2.85 15.65
CA VAL A 368 12.68 2.19 14.47
C VAL A 368 13.68 2.29 13.33
N LEU A 369 14.36 1.19 13.03
CA LEU A 369 15.43 1.12 12.05
C LEU A 369 15.02 0.30 10.83
N GLU A 370 15.44 0.76 9.66
CA GLU A 370 15.21 0.04 8.41
C GLU A 370 16.17 -1.14 8.26
N MET A 371 15.77 -2.16 7.50
CA MET A 371 16.49 -3.43 7.36
C MET A 371 17.99 -3.28 7.03
N ASP A 372 18.35 -2.35 6.14
CA ASP A 372 19.75 -2.15 5.73
C ASP A 372 20.62 -1.56 6.85
N GLU A 373 20.02 -0.78 7.75
CA GLU A 373 20.69 -0.15 8.88
C GLU A 373 20.89 -1.13 10.05
N ILE A 374 19.87 -1.95 10.33
CA ILE A 374 19.86 -2.87 11.48
C ILE A 374 20.53 -4.22 11.21
N ASN A 375 20.59 -4.69 9.96
CA ASN A 375 21.13 -6.02 9.64
C ASN A 375 22.55 -6.27 10.19
N PRO A 376 23.50 -5.31 10.14
CA PRO A 376 24.83 -5.47 10.73
C PRO A 376 24.83 -5.67 12.25
N GLU A 377 23.76 -5.33 12.97
CA GLU A 377 23.69 -5.44 14.43
C GLU A 377 23.25 -6.83 14.93
N PHE A 378 22.59 -7.65 14.09
CA PHE A 378 22.09 -8.97 14.48
C PHE A 378 23.13 -9.90 15.12
N PRO A 379 24.39 -10.01 14.60
CA PRO A 379 25.41 -10.86 15.22
C PRO A 379 25.79 -10.47 16.66
N SER A 380 25.56 -9.20 17.03
CA SER A 380 25.83 -8.66 18.38
C SER A 380 24.58 -8.57 19.26
N THR A 381 23.45 -9.13 18.80
CA THR A 381 22.17 -9.07 19.50
C THR A 381 21.94 -10.32 20.34
N ASP A 382 21.56 -10.14 21.59
CA ASP A 382 21.31 -11.24 22.53
C ASP A 382 19.99 -11.95 22.20
N VAL A 383 18.91 -11.20 22.01
CA VAL A 383 17.59 -11.76 21.73
C VAL A 383 16.91 -11.04 20.57
N VAL A 384 16.35 -11.81 19.63
CA VAL A 384 15.44 -11.31 18.61
C VAL A 384 14.03 -11.81 18.89
N LEU A 385 13.07 -10.89 19.00
CA LEU A 385 11.65 -11.21 19.15
C LEU A 385 10.93 -10.99 17.83
N VAL A 386 10.60 -12.06 17.12
CA VAL A 386 9.85 -12.00 15.86
C VAL A 386 8.35 -12.05 16.15
N VAL A 387 7.62 -10.98 15.82
CA VAL A 387 6.19 -10.84 16.17
C VAL A 387 5.31 -10.90 14.93
N GLY A 388 4.84 -12.09 14.60
CA GLY A 388 3.90 -12.27 13.49
C GLY A 388 4.47 -11.95 12.10
N ALA A 389 5.79 -11.88 11.96
CA ALA A 389 6.50 -11.95 10.68
C ALA A 389 6.67 -13.42 10.26
N ASN A 390 6.97 -13.67 8.98
CA ASN A 390 7.36 -15.01 8.53
C ASN A 390 8.36 -14.96 7.38
N ASP A 391 7.93 -14.56 6.19
CA ASP A 391 8.79 -14.60 5.01
C ASP A 391 9.97 -13.62 5.11
N VAL A 392 9.75 -12.47 5.74
CA VAL A 392 10.75 -11.38 5.89
C VAL A 392 11.95 -11.74 6.77
N VAL A 393 11.91 -12.88 7.46
CA VAL A 393 13.01 -13.41 8.29
C VAL A 393 13.43 -14.81 7.83
N ASN A 394 12.93 -15.31 6.69
CA ASN A 394 13.13 -16.70 6.28
C ASN A 394 14.47 -16.92 5.56
N PRO A 395 15.42 -17.69 6.13
CA PRO A 395 16.74 -17.96 5.54
C PRO A 395 16.68 -18.64 4.17
N ALA A 396 15.56 -19.29 3.81
CA ALA A 396 15.36 -19.88 2.49
C ALA A 396 15.58 -18.87 1.35
N ALA A 397 15.35 -17.58 1.61
CA ALA A 397 15.62 -16.53 0.64
C ALA A 397 17.11 -16.41 0.24
N LYS A 398 18.05 -16.89 1.08
CA LYS A 398 19.50 -16.87 0.80
C LYS A 398 20.07 -18.26 0.53
N GLU A 399 19.53 -19.28 1.19
CA GLU A 399 20.11 -20.62 1.24
C GLU A 399 19.53 -21.56 0.18
N ASP A 400 18.25 -21.40 -0.18
CA ASP A 400 17.53 -22.32 -1.06
C ASP A 400 17.18 -21.69 -2.40
N LYS A 401 17.95 -22.05 -3.45
CA LYS A 401 17.73 -21.61 -4.84
C LYS A 401 16.39 -22.04 -5.44
N SER A 402 15.77 -23.09 -4.89
CA SER A 402 14.47 -23.59 -5.35
C SER A 402 13.29 -22.84 -4.70
N SER A 403 13.56 -22.07 -3.65
CA SER A 403 12.54 -21.32 -2.92
C SER A 403 11.97 -20.18 -3.78
N PRO A 404 10.64 -19.95 -3.78
CA PRO A 404 10.03 -18.84 -4.50
C PRO A 404 10.43 -17.46 -3.95
N ILE A 405 11.03 -17.40 -2.76
CA ILE A 405 11.56 -16.18 -2.15
C ILE A 405 13.09 -16.06 -2.29
N TYR A 406 13.73 -16.94 -3.06
CA TYR A 406 15.18 -16.88 -3.27
C TYR A 406 15.60 -15.52 -3.85
N GLY A 407 16.64 -14.91 -3.27
CA GLY A 407 17.16 -13.58 -3.60
C GLY A 407 16.42 -12.42 -2.93
N MET A 408 15.34 -12.66 -2.18
CA MET A 408 14.69 -11.63 -1.36
C MET A 408 15.64 -11.17 -0.25
N PRO A 409 15.91 -9.86 -0.10
CA PRO A 409 16.54 -9.35 1.12
C PRO A 409 15.68 -9.76 2.32
N ILE A 410 16.31 -10.12 3.43
CA ILE A 410 15.62 -10.51 4.67
C ILE A 410 16.32 -9.85 5.86
N LEU A 411 15.58 -9.74 6.95
CA LEU A 411 16.17 -9.48 8.27
C LEU A 411 16.88 -10.76 8.74
N GLU A 412 18.18 -10.67 9.00
CA GLU A 412 19.02 -11.81 9.36
C GLU A 412 18.87 -12.20 10.85
N ALA A 413 17.62 -12.34 11.31
CA ALA A 413 17.26 -12.64 12.69
C ALA A 413 18.00 -13.86 13.26
N GLY A 414 18.22 -14.90 12.44
CA GLY A 414 18.94 -16.12 12.84
C GLY A 414 20.41 -15.91 13.22
N ARG A 415 21.00 -14.74 12.94
CA ARG A 415 22.38 -14.40 13.38
C ARG A 415 22.47 -13.97 14.83
N ALA A 416 21.35 -13.72 15.51
CA ALA A 416 21.34 -13.38 16.93
C ALA A 416 21.61 -14.59 17.83
N ARG A 417 21.93 -14.35 19.11
CA ARG A 417 22.22 -15.41 20.07
C ARG A 417 21.00 -16.27 20.38
N GLN A 418 19.82 -15.68 20.53
CA GLN A 418 18.54 -16.37 20.65
C GLN A 418 17.43 -15.68 19.85
N VAL A 419 16.50 -16.46 19.31
CA VAL A 419 15.34 -15.98 18.55
C VAL A 419 14.06 -16.57 19.13
N TYR A 420 13.14 -15.71 19.55
CA TYR A 420 11.80 -16.09 19.97
C TYR A 420 10.78 -15.68 18.90
N PHE A 421 9.99 -16.64 18.46
CA PHE A 421 9.10 -16.45 17.32
C PHE A 421 7.64 -16.58 17.72
N LEU A 422 6.89 -15.47 17.70
CA LEU A 422 5.49 -15.41 18.09
C LEU A 422 4.57 -15.70 16.91
N LYS A 423 3.81 -16.80 17.00
CA LYS A 423 2.89 -17.22 15.95
C LYS A 423 1.79 -18.14 16.49
N ARG A 424 0.59 -18.07 15.91
CA ARG A 424 -0.56 -18.90 16.33
C ARG A 424 -0.47 -20.38 15.94
N SER A 425 0.27 -20.70 14.86
CA SER A 425 0.31 -22.06 14.29
C SER A 425 1.51 -22.23 13.36
N MET A 426 1.86 -23.47 13.01
CA MET A 426 2.91 -23.81 12.02
C MET A 426 2.55 -23.46 10.57
N ARG A 427 1.47 -22.72 10.32
CA ARG A 427 1.07 -22.34 8.96
C ARG A 427 2.12 -21.42 8.31
N PRO A 428 2.41 -21.63 7.01
CA PRO A 428 3.36 -20.82 6.28
C PRO A 428 2.92 -19.36 6.16
N GLY A 429 3.84 -18.54 5.65
CA GLY A 429 3.65 -17.11 5.48
C GLY A 429 2.84 -16.80 4.23
N TYR A 430 3.07 -15.61 3.67
CA TYR A 430 2.52 -15.25 2.39
C TYR A 430 3.08 -16.14 1.26
N SER A 431 4.37 -16.44 1.31
CA SER A 431 5.07 -17.24 0.28
C SER A 431 4.58 -18.68 0.16
N GLY A 432 3.85 -19.19 1.17
CA GLY A 432 3.47 -20.60 1.24
C GLY A 432 4.64 -21.56 1.54
N VAL A 433 5.84 -21.02 1.75
CA VAL A 433 7.05 -21.80 2.07
C VAL A 433 7.17 -21.96 3.57
N ASP A 434 7.68 -23.11 3.99
CA ASP A 434 8.09 -23.32 5.37
C ASP A 434 9.28 -22.42 5.73
N ASN A 435 9.43 -22.08 7.01
CA ASN A 435 10.49 -21.16 7.43
C ASN A 435 11.68 -21.93 7.98
N LEU A 436 12.82 -21.83 7.31
CA LEU A 436 14.05 -22.51 7.73
C LEU A 436 14.56 -22.02 9.09
N LEU A 437 14.19 -20.80 9.52
CA LEU A 437 14.55 -20.25 10.82
C LEU A 437 14.01 -21.10 11.97
N PHE A 438 12.84 -21.72 11.80
CA PHE A 438 12.19 -22.53 12.85
C PHE A 438 13.02 -23.75 13.26
N TYR A 439 13.91 -24.19 12.38
CA TYR A 439 14.72 -25.39 12.56
C TYR A 439 16.14 -25.07 13.07
N GLN A 440 16.48 -23.80 13.26
CA GLN A 440 17.78 -23.40 13.80
C GLN A 440 17.84 -23.63 15.31
N ASP A 441 19.04 -23.96 15.80
CA ASP A 441 19.22 -24.35 17.20
C ASP A 441 18.93 -23.23 18.21
N ASN A 442 19.14 -21.99 17.81
CA ASN A 442 18.90 -20.78 18.59
C ASN A 442 17.48 -20.21 18.42
N THR A 443 16.56 -20.94 17.77
CA THR A 443 15.20 -20.45 17.54
C THR A 443 14.18 -21.28 18.32
N SER A 444 13.27 -20.60 19.03
CA SER A 444 12.14 -21.21 19.72
C SER A 444 10.83 -20.50 19.39
N LEU A 445 9.76 -21.26 19.16
CA LEU A 445 8.43 -20.73 18.87
C LEU A 445 7.63 -20.55 20.17
N VAL A 446 7.01 -19.38 20.31
CA VAL A 446 6.03 -19.10 21.37
C VAL A 446 4.66 -19.05 20.71
N PHE A 447 3.83 -20.06 20.99
CA PHE A 447 2.51 -20.18 20.37
C PHE A 447 1.46 -19.34 21.09
N GLY A 448 0.68 -18.58 20.32
CA GLY A 448 -0.39 -17.75 20.86
C GLY A 448 -0.83 -16.67 19.89
N ASP A 449 -1.92 -15.98 20.22
CA ASP A 449 -2.20 -14.68 19.60
C ASP A 449 -1.12 -13.68 20.01
N ALA A 450 -0.66 -12.85 19.07
CA ALA A 450 0.48 -11.98 19.32
C ALA A 450 0.22 -11.01 20.48
N LYS A 451 -1.01 -10.49 20.61
CA LYS A 451 -1.33 -9.55 21.68
C LYS A 451 -1.33 -10.26 23.04
N ASP A 452 -2.06 -11.38 23.14
CA ASP A 452 -2.16 -12.14 24.38
C ASP A 452 -0.78 -12.63 24.86
N THR A 453 0.07 -13.08 23.94
CA THR A 453 1.44 -13.52 24.28
C THR A 453 2.27 -12.35 24.81
N ILE A 454 2.21 -11.17 24.17
CA ILE A 454 2.98 -9.99 24.60
C ILE A 454 2.43 -9.43 25.91
N ASP A 455 1.12 -9.40 26.12
CA ASP A 455 0.50 -9.01 27.39
C ASP A 455 0.91 -9.97 28.52
N GLY A 456 1.04 -11.27 28.21
CA GLY A 456 1.63 -12.27 29.10
C GLY A 456 3.10 -11.97 29.44
N MET A 457 3.91 -11.59 28.44
CA MET A 457 5.30 -11.17 28.65
C MET A 457 5.40 -9.94 29.55
N ASN A 458 4.55 -8.93 29.31
CA ASN A 458 4.48 -7.71 30.13
C ASN A 458 4.10 -8.05 31.57
N SER A 459 3.16 -8.96 31.77
CA SER A 459 2.73 -9.41 33.10
C SER A 459 3.84 -10.15 33.84
N ALA A 460 4.58 -11.03 33.16
CA ALA A 460 5.73 -11.72 33.72
C ALA A 460 6.84 -10.74 34.11
N LEU A 461 7.20 -9.79 33.25
CA LEU A 461 8.20 -8.75 33.55
C LEU A 461 7.78 -7.87 34.73
N LYS A 462 6.49 -7.57 34.91
CA LYS A 462 6.02 -6.84 36.10
C LYS A 462 6.11 -7.69 37.38
N GLY A 463 5.92 -9.00 37.27
CA GLY A 463 6.00 -9.95 38.38
C GLY A 463 7.42 -10.27 38.83
N SER A 464 8.42 -10.16 37.94
CA SER A 464 9.85 -10.38 38.26
C SER A 464 10.49 -9.29 39.13
N GLY A 465 9.78 -8.18 39.38
CA GLY A 465 10.28 -7.07 40.21
C GLY A 465 10.15 -7.33 41.72
N HIS A 466 11.08 -8.09 42.29
CA HIS A 466 11.32 -8.17 43.74
C HIS A 466 12.78 -7.91 44.08
#